data_AF-G2Y940-F1
#
_entry.id   AF-G2Y940-F1
#
_cell.length_a   1.000
_cell.length_b   1.000
_cell.length_c   1.000
_cell.angle_alpha   90.00
_cell.angle_beta   90.00
_cell.angle_gamma   90.00
#
_symmetry.space_group_name_H-M   'P 1'
#
loop_
_entity.id
_entity.type
_entity.pdbx_description
1 polymer ?
#
loop_
_entity_poly.entity_id
_entity_poly.type
_entity_poly.pdbx_seq_one_letter_code
_entity_poly.pdbx_strand_id
1 'polypeptide(L)'
;MASDKFRRFFYLRNEFSESGLVTDYRDWQIPLGRRFRSLKIWFVLRTYGVKGLQEHIRKHVKLGELLVSLLKTREDLFNIVTGPNFALIVLNIVPKSTNADAQNSLTKEVYELINKRSEIYLTAGVVAGAYVIRVVSANPKAEESYIRKAFDILVDTTEEVRDGKASKRGNLKGVVMNGKAEGVGEVAVVNGNGLPNQS
;
A
#
# COMPACT_ATOMS: atom_id res chain seq x y z
N MET A 1 -40.01 -18.05 -30.32
CA MET A 1 -38.64 -17.50 -30.20
C MET A 1 -38.68 -16.40 -29.14
N ALA A 2 -38.27 -16.72 -27.92
CA ALA A 2 -38.28 -15.79 -26.79
C ALA A 2 -37.10 -14.82 -26.92
N SER A 3 -37.40 -13.57 -27.31
CA SER A 3 -36.46 -12.46 -27.25
C SER A 3 -36.46 -11.92 -25.82
N ASP A 4 -35.51 -12.40 -25.04
CA ASP A 4 -35.25 -12.01 -23.66
C ASP A 4 -34.79 -10.54 -23.59
N LYS A 5 -35.76 -9.61 -23.62
CA LYS A 5 -35.52 -8.19 -23.33
C LYS A 5 -35.65 -8.01 -21.83
N PHE A 6 -34.50 -8.06 -21.15
CA PHE A 6 -34.33 -7.57 -19.79
C PHE A 6 -35.08 -6.23 -19.66
N ARG A 7 -36.22 -6.24 -18.97
CA ARG A 7 -37.09 -5.07 -18.79
C ARG A 7 -36.30 -4.03 -18.01
N ARG A 8 -35.79 -3.02 -18.71
CA ARG A 8 -35.20 -1.84 -18.11
C ARG A 8 -36.24 -1.22 -17.18
N PHE A 9 -35.93 -1.10 -15.89
CA PHE A 9 -36.84 -0.54 -14.90
C PHE A 9 -37.32 0.85 -15.36
N PHE A 10 -38.65 1.05 -15.40
CA PHE A 10 -39.34 2.19 -16.03
C PHE A 10 -38.84 3.57 -15.55
N TYR A 11 -38.24 3.63 -14.37
CA TYR A 11 -37.81 4.85 -13.69
C TYR A 11 -36.46 5.43 -14.17
N LEU A 12 -35.67 4.71 -14.97
CA LEU A 12 -34.33 5.17 -15.42
C LEU A 12 -34.25 5.50 -16.92
N ARG A 13 -35.40 5.54 -17.61
CA ARG A 13 -35.49 5.87 -19.03
C ARG A 13 -35.03 7.30 -19.30
N ASN A 14 -34.28 7.47 -20.39
CA ASN A 14 -33.80 8.75 -20.87
C ASN A 14 -34.02 8.83 -22.38
N GLU A 15 -34.87 9.76 -22.83
CA GLU A 15 -35.24 9.95 -24.24
C GLU A 15 -34.03 10.28 -25.13
N PHE A 16 -33.00 10.94 -24.57
CA PHE A 16 -31.77 11.26 -25.30
C PHE A 16 -30.87 10.04 -25.55
N SER A 17 -30.98 9.02 -24.70
CA SER A 17 -30.25 7.76 -24.85
C SER A 17 -31.01 6.77 -25.74
N GLU A 18 -32.34 6.75 -25.66
CA GLU A 18 -33.19 5.93 -26.54
C GLU A 18 -33.19 6.44 -28.00
N SER A 19 -32.92 7.73 -28.23
CA SER A 19 -32.76 8.33 -29.56
C SER A 19 -31.35 8.15 -30.17
N GLY A 20 -30.41 7.53 -29.46
CA GLY A 20 -29.04 7.27 -29.95
C GLY A 20 -28.12 8.49 -30.02
N LEU A 21 -28.58 9.67 -29.59
CA LEU A 21 -27.81 10.92 -29.61
C LEU A 21 -26.71 10.95 -28.54
N VAL A 22 -26.88 10.22 -27.44
CA VAL A 22 -25.94 10.19 -26.30
C VAL A 22 -25.73 8.76 -25.81
N THR A 23 -24.46 8.33 -25.77
CA THR A 23 -24.07 7.03 -25.20
C THR A 23 -24.35 6.98 -23.69
N ASP A 24 -25.24 6.07 -23.28
CA ASP A 24 -25.56 5.85 -21.87
C ASP A 24 -24.61 4.82 -21.24
N TYR A 25 -23.60 5.31 -20.52
CA TYR A 25 -22.63 4.45 -19.82
C TYR A 25 -23.20 3.74 -18.58
N ARG A 26 -24.46 4.00 -18.18
CA ARG A 26 -25.06 3.35 -17.00
C ARG A 26 -25.30 1.85 -17.21
N ASP A 27 -25.55 1.43 -18.45
CA ASP A 27 -25.84 0.03 -18.77
C ASP A 27 -24.60 -0.86 -18.83
N TRP A 28 -23.40 -0.26 -18.80
CA TRP A 28 -22.12 -0.97 -18.87
C TRP A 28 -21.54 -1.26 -17.48
N GLN A 29 -22.34 -1.02 -16.44
CA GLN A 29 -21.93 -1.17 -15.05
C GLN A 29 -23.09 -1.77 -14.23
N ILE A 30 -22.76 -2.60 -13.24
CA ILE A 30 -23.72 -3.18 -12.31
C ILE A 30 -24.45 -2.12 -11.45
N PRO A 31 -23.80 -1.07 -10.91
CA PRO A 31 -24.48 -0.09 -10.08
C PRO A 31 -25.32 0.92 -10.89
N LEU A 32 -26.53 1.21 -10.39
CA LEU A 32 -27.46 2.17 -10.99
C LEU A 32 -26.97 3.64 -10.95
N GLY A 33 -26.02 3.95 -10.06
CA GLY A 33 -25.39 5.27 -9.94
C GLY A 33 -23.89 5.17 -9.69
N ARG A 34 -23.11 6.13 -10.19
CA ARG A 34 -21.65 6.17 -10.03
C ARG A 34 -21.17 7.59 -9.73
N ARG A 35 -20.24 7.73 -8.78
CA ARG A 35 -19.53 8.99 -8.50
C ARG A 35 -18.67 9.40 -9.69
N PHE A 36 -18.57 10.69 -9.98
CA PHE A 36 -17.81 11.22 -11.12
C PHE A 36 -16.28 11.19 -10.91
N ARG A 37 -15.70 10.00 -10.71
CA ARG A 37 -14.26 9.80 -10.49
C ARG A 37 -13.41 10.14 -11.73
N SER A 38 -14.01 10.11 -12.91
CA SER A 38 -13.33 10.44 -14.18
C SER A 38 -12.79 11.87 -14.19
N LEU A 39 -13.47 12.82 -13.53
CA LEU A 39 -13.00 14.20 -13.44
C LEU A 39 -11.64 14.30 -12.71
N LYS A 40 -11.42 13.47 -11.68
CA LYS A 40 -10.12 13.43 -10.97
C LYS A 40 -9.00 12.98 -11.90
N ILE A 41 -9.24 11.92 -12.68
CA ILE A 41 -8.27 11.40 -13.65
C ILE A 41 -8.02 12.43 -14.75
N TRP A 42 -9.07 13.11 -15.23
CA TRP A 42 -8.96 14.16 -16.24
C TRP A 42 -8.01 15.29 -15.79
N PHE A 43 -8.12 15.75 -14.53
CA PHE A 43 -7.18 16.73 -13.99
C PHE A 43 -5.76 16.20 -13.91
N VAL A 44 -5.56 14.96 -13.45
CA VAL A 44 -4.21 14.34 -13.41
C VAL A 44 -3.58 14.29 -14.81
N LEU A 45 -4.35 13.85 -15.82
CA LEU A 45 -3.88 13.79 -17.21
C LEU A 45 -3.54 15.18 -17.77
N ARG A 46 -4.34 16.21 -17.46
CA ARG A 46 -4.11 17.59 -17.91
C ARG A 46 -2.92 18.25 -17.20
N THR A 47 -2.72 17.98 -15.92
CA THR A 47 -1.63 18.57 -15.14
C THR A 47 -0.29 17.92 -15.42
N TYR A 48 -0.20 16.58 -15.41
CA TYR A 48 1.06 15.88 -15.64
C TYR A 48 1.38 15.68 -17.13
N GLY A 49 0.35 15.57 -17.97
CA GLY A 49 0.50 15.12 -19.35
C GLY A 49 1.00 13.67 -19.43
N VAL A 50 1.06 13.14 -20.65
CA VAL A 50 1.53 11.77 -20.90
C VAL A 50 3.00 11.61 -20.51
N LYS A 51 3.85 12.57 -20.88
CA LYS A 51 5.30 12.52 -20.58
C LYS A 51 5.57 12.57 -19.08
N GLY A 52 4.92 13.48 -18.34
CA GLY A 52 5.09 13.58 -16.89
C GLY A 52 4.64 12.33 -16.14
N LEU A 53 3.55 11.68 -16.58
CA LEU A 53 3.13 10.40 -16.01
C LEU A 53 4.14 9.27 -16.29
N GLN A 54 4.67 9.20 -17.52
CA GLN A 54 5.71 8.23 -17.86
C GLN A 54 6.98 8.42 -17.03
N GLU A 55 7.45 9.66 -16.89
CA GLU A 55 8.62 10.00 -16.07
C GLU A 55 8.37 9.69 -14.60
N HIS A 56 7.18 9.99 -14.09
CA HIS A 56 6.77 9.68 -12.72
C HIS A 56 6.83 8.16 -12.46
N ILE A 57 6.21 7.34 -13.32
CA ILE A 57 6.25 5.88 -13.19
C ILE A 57 7.69 5.36 -13.28
N ARG A 58 8.48 5.83 -14.25
CA ARG A 58 9.88 5.42 -14.42
C ARG A 58 10.74 5.77 -13.21
N LYS A 59 10.54 6.94 -12.60
CA LYS A 59 11.21 7.34 -11.35
C LYS A 59 10.92 6.33 -10.24
N HIS A 60 9.67 5.93 -10.06
CA HIS A 60 9.29 4.95 -9.05
C HIS A 60 9.89 3.57 -9.32
N VAL A 61 9.92 3.12 -10.57
CA VAL A 61 10.57 1.87 -10.97
C VAL A 61 12.06 1.90 -10.60
N LYS A 62 12.77 2.98 -10.93
CA LYS A 62 14.19 3.16 -10.56
C LYS A 62 14.43 3.12 -9.04
N LEU A 63 13.52 3.71 -8.25
CA LEU A 63 13.60 3.64 -6.79
C LEU A 63 13.42 2.20 -6.28
N GLY A 64 12.55 1.42 -6.91
CA GLY A 64 12.41 -0.01 -6.62
C GLY A 64 13.66 -0.80 -6.99
N GLU A 65 14.24 -0.55 -8.16
CA GLU A 65 15.51 -1.17 -8.59
C GLU A 65 16.65 -0.84 -7.62
N LEU A 66 16.73 0.41 -7.15
CA LEU A 66 17.68 0.83 -6.13
C LEU A 66 17.52 0.00 -4.85
N LEU A 67 16.29 -0.14 -4.33
CA LEU A 67 16.06 -0.94 -3.13
C LEU A 67 16.49 -2.39 -3.33
N VAL A 68 16.20 -2.98 -4.48
CA VAL A 68 16.66 -4.34 -4.82
C VAL A 68 18.17 -4.43 -4.86
N SER A 69 18.85 -3.44 -5.43
CA SER A 69 20.32 -3.41 -5.46
C SER A 69 20.92 -3.37 -4.05
N LEU A 70 20.28 -2.65 -3.12
CA LEU A 70 20.68 -2.60 -1.72
C LEU A 70 20.40 -3.93 -1.01
N LEU A 71 19.22 -4.53 -1.21
CA LEU A 71 18.87 -5.82 -0.63
C LEU A 71 19.84 -6.94 -1.04
N LYS A 72 20.31 -6.93 -2.30
CA LYS A 72 21.32 -7.87 -2.79
C LYS A 72 22.69 -7.74 -2.10
N THR A 73 23.01 -6.59 -1.51
CA THR A 73 24.25 -6.47 -0.71
C THR A 73 24.17 -7.23 0.61
N ARG A 74 22.96 -7.62 1.04
CA ARG A 74 22.66 -8.30 2.30
C ARG A 74 21.81 -9.56 2.07
N GLU A 75 22.24 -10.39 1.13
CA GLU A 75 21.66 -11.72 0.87
C GLU A 75 21.76 -12.66 2.09
N ASP A 76 22.63 -12.33 3.06
CA ASP A 76 22.68 -12.98 4.35
C ASP A 76 21.42 -12.75 5.18
N LEU A 77 20.73 -11.62 5.02
CA LEU A 77 19.52 -11.23 5.77
C LEU A 77 18.23 -11.43 4.99
N PHE A 78 18.24 -11.14 3.70
CA PHE A 78 17.04 -11.01 2.90
C PHE A 78 17.04 -11.97 1.72
N ASN A 79 15.92 -12.63 1.51
CA ASN A 79 15.66 -13.37 0.29
C ASN A 79 14.52 -12.69 -0.48
N ILE A 80 14.78 -12.37 -1.75
CA ILE A 80 13.83 -11.68 -2.63
C ILE A 80 12.96 -12.74 -3.30
N VAL A 81 11.68 -12.78 -2.94
CA VAL A 81 10.72 -13.74 -3.48
C VAL A 81 10.28 -13.34 -4.88
N THR A 82 10.03 -12.05 -5.12
CA THR A 82 9.63 -11.52 -6.42
C THR A 82 9.93 -10.03 -6.54
N GLY A 83 10.29 -9.59 -7.74
CA GLY A 83 10.42 -8.17 -8.08
C GLY A 83 11.84 -7.74 -8.44
N PRO A 84 12.01 -6.47 -8.85
CA PRO A 84 11.03 -5.38 -8.76
C PRO A 84 10.03 -5.37 -9.94
N ASN A 85 8.73 -5.43 -9.66
CA ASN A 85 7.67 -5.29 -10.67
C ASN A 85 6.88 -4.01 -10.39
N PHE A 86 6.96 -3.00 -11.25
CA PHE A 86 6.34 -1.67 -11.02
C PHE A 86 6.65 -1.09 -9.62
N ALA A 87 7.92 -1.16 -9.19
CA ALA A 87 8.40 -0.73 -7.88
C ALA A 87 7.91 -1.55 -6.67
N LEU A 88 7.11 -2.60 -6.87
CA LEU A 88 6.74 -3.55 -5.83
C LEU A 88 7.82 -4.63 -5.70
N ILE A 89 8.27 -4.83 -4.46
CA ILE A 89 9.27 -5.83 -4.09
C ILE A 89 8.67 -6.69 -3.00
N VAL A 90 8.85 -8.00 -3.14
CA VAL A 90 8.37 -8.99 -2.19
C VAL A 90 9.58 -9.74 -1.66
N LEU A 91 9.76 -9.74 -0.34
CA LEU A 91 10.90 -10.35 0.34
C LEU A 91 10.47 -11.13 1.58
N ASN A 92 11.30 -12.06 2.00
CA ASN A 92 11.25 -12.70 3.31
C ASN A 92 12.62 -12.61 4.00
N ILE A 93 12.64 -12.86 5.30
CA ILE A 93 13.86 -12.83 6.09
C ILE A 93 14.52 -14.20 6.06
N VAL A 94 15.85 -14.24 5.92
CA VAL A 94 16.62 -15.47 5.98
C VAL A 94 16.83 -15.85 7.45
N PRO A 95 16.25 -16.96 7.93
CA PRO A 95 16.48 -17.44 9.29
C PRO A 95 17.89 -18.04 9.44
N LYS A 96 18.37 -18.16 10.68
CA LYS A 96 19.59 -18.93 10.99
C LYS A 96 19.37 -20.45 10.90
N SER A 97 18.14 -20.90 11.10
CA SER A 97 17.73 -22.30 11.01
C SER A 97 17.10 -22.61 9.66
N THR A 98 17.26 -23.81 9.14
CA THR A 98 16.66 -24.24 7.85
C THR A 98 15.14 -24.50 7.91
N ASN A 99 14.46 -24.14 9.00
CA ASN A 99 13.01 -24.39 9.16
C ASN A 99 12.16 -23.26 8.54
N ALA A 100 11.22 -23.63 7.68
CA ALA A 100 10.26 -22.71 7.06
C ALA A 100 9.32 -22.02 8.06
N ASP A 101 8.89 -22.70 9.12
CA ASP A 101 8.04 -22.10 10.16
C ASP A 101 8.80 -21.02 10.96
N ALA A 102 10.11 -21.23 11.14
CA ALA A 102 10.99 -20.26 11.75
C ALA A 102 11.18 -19.04 10.84
N GLN A 103 11.31 -19.23 9.52
CA GLN A 103 11.34 -18.12 8.55
C GLN A 103 10.07 -17.28 8.61
N ASN A 104 8.89 -17.93 8.62
CA ASN A 104 7.61 -17.26 8.65
C ASN A 104 7.44 -16.41 9.93
N SER A 105 7.74 -17.01 11.08
CA SER A 105 7.65 -16.36 12.38
C SER A 105 8.61 -15.16 12.47
N LEU A 106 9.86 -15.34 12.05
CA LEU A 106 10.87 -14.29 12.02
C LEU A 106 10.47 -13.13 11.10
N THR A 107 10.01 -13.44 9.89
CA THR A 107 9.58 -12.42 8.91
C THR A 107 8.39 -11.63 9.46
N LYS A 108 7.45 -12.30 10.14
CA LYS A 108 6.30 -11.67 10.79
C LYS A 108 6.72 -10.76 11.94
N GLU A 109 7.63 -11.22 12.80
CA GLU A 109 8.12 -10.44 13.93
C GLU A 109 8.84 -9.15 13.49
N VAL A 110 9.75 -9.25 12.51
CA VAL A 110 10.41 -8.09 11.91
C VAL A 110 9.40 -7.11 11.33
N TYR A 111 8.41 -7.60 10.60
CA TYR A 111 7.35 -6.78 10.03
C TYR A 111 6.54 -6.02 11.09
N GLU A 112 6.08 -6.73 12.13
CA GLU A 112 5.29 -6.16 13.21
C GLU A 112 6.08 -5.12 14.00
N LEU A 113 7.37 -5.38 14.25
CA LEU A 113 8.24 -4.44 14.94
C LEU A 113 8.46 -3.15 14.13
N ILE A 114 8.72 -3.25 12.83
CA ILE A 114 8.86 -2.08 11.95
C ILE A 114 7.59 -1.22 11.97
N ASN A 115 6.43 -1.85 11.81
CA ASN A 115 5.16 -1.11 11.81
C ASN A 115 4.83 -0.52 13.19
N LYS A 116 5.18 -1.23 14.27
CA LYS A 116 5.03 -0.72 15.65
C LYS A 116 5.89 0.52 15.90
N ARG A 117 7.11 0.57 15.34
CA ARG A 117 8.00 1.74 15.42
C ARG A 117 7.50 2.93 14.60
N SER A 118 6.62 2.71 13.62
CA SER A 118 5.98 3.76 12.82
C SER A 118 6.97 4.66 12.05
N GLU A 119 8.23 4.23 11.88
CA GLU A 119 9.24 4.96 11.08
C GLU A 119 8.99 4.81 9.58
N ILE A 120 8.58 3.60 9.16
CA ILE A 120 8.07 3.26 7.85
C ILE A 120 6.90 2.29 8.01
N TYR A 121 6.02 2.25 7.02
CA TYR A 121 4.91 1.31 6.99
C TYR A 121 5.09 0.32 5.86
N LEU A 122 4.99 -0.96 6.20
CA LEU A 122 5.08 -2.07 5.28
C LEU A 122 3.73 -2.77 5.19
N THR A 123 3.55 -3.54 4.13
CA THR A 123 2.43 -4.48 4.01
C THR A 123 2.98 -5.91 3.99
N ALA A 124 2.19 -6.86 4.46
CA ALA A 124 2.56 -8.27 4.45
C ALA A 124 1.50 -9.11 3.74
N GLY A 125 1.86 -10.35 3.42
CA GLY A 125 0.93 -11.34 2.90
C GLY A 125 1.49 -12.74 3.04
N VAL A 126 0.69 -13.73 2.64
CA VAL A 126 1.12 -15.13 2.59
C VAL A 126 1.05 -15.60 1.14
N VAL A 127 2.14 -16.18 0.64
CA VAL A 127 2.26 -16.72 -0.71
C VAL A 127 2.69 -18.17 -0.60
N ALA A 128 1.84 -19.10 -1.05
CA ALA A 128 2.10 -20.54 -0.97
C ALA A 128 2.57 -21.03 0.43
N GLY A 129 1.99 -20.47 1.50
CA GLY A 129 2.35 -20.79 2.89
C GLY A 129 3.56 -20.04 3.45
N ALA A 130 4.29 -19.28 2.63
CA ALA A 130 5.38 -18.42 3.09
C ALA A 130 4.89 -17.01 3.44
N TYR A 131 5.25 -16.51 4.62
CA TYR A 131 4.98 -15.13 5.03
C TYR A 131 5.98 -14.20 4.35
N VAL A 132 5.48 -13.15 3.70
CA VAL A 132 6.28 -12.23 2.90
C VAL A 132 5.96 -10.77 3.24
N ILE A 133 6.99 -9.94 3.18
CA ILE A 133 6.93 -8.49 3.29
C ILE A 133 6.86 -7.91 1.88
N ARG A 134 5.96 -6.95 1.69
CA ARG A 134 5.77 -6.21 0.44
C ARG A 134 6.18 -4.76 0.67
N VAL A 135 7.16 -4.32 -0.11
CA VAL A 135 7.70 -2.97 -0.08
C VAL A 135 7.39 -2.29 -1.41
N VAL A 136 6.77 -1.12 -1.34
CA VAL A 136 6.52 -0.26 -2.50
C VAL A 136 6.60 1.20 -2.08
N SER A 137 7.23 2.01 -2.91
CA SER A 137 7.22 3.47 -2.75
C SER A 137 6.46 4.07 -3.92
N ALA A 138 5.24 4.53 -3.66
CA ALA A 138 4.34 5.15 -4.65
C ALA A 138 3.92 6.58 -4.26
N ASN A 139 4.65 7.21 -3.34
CA ASN A 139 4.39 8.59 -2.94
C ASN A 139 4.93 9.57 -4.00
N PRO A 140 4.16 10.58 -4.46
CA PRO A 140 4.65 11.61 -5.37
C PRO A 140 5.99 12.26 -4.99
N LYS A 141 6.27 12.36 -3.68
CA LYS A 141 7.50 12.91 -3.10
C LYS A 141 8.55 11.85 -2.75
N ALA A 142 8.43 10.63 -3.29
CA ALA A 142 9.43 9.60 -3.07
C ALA A 142 10.80 10.03 -3.62
N GLU A 143 11.83 9.78 -2.83
CA GLU A 143 13.21 10.13 -3.10
C GLU A 143 14.11 8.98 -2.67
N GLU A 144 15.31 8.96 -3.22
CA GLU A 144 16.33 7.96 -2.92
C GLU A 144 16.72 7.93 -1.43
N SER A 145 16.77 9.10 -0.77
CA SER A 145 17.05 9.23 0.66
C SER A 145 16.09 8.39 1.51
N TYR A 146 14.79 8.39 1.19
CA TYR A 146 13.79 7.59 1.89
C TYR A 146 13.94 6.10 1.63
N ILE A 147 14.37 5.70 0.43
CA ILE A 147 14.62 4.28 0.10
C ILE A 147 15.84 3.76 0.88
N ARG A 148 16.91 4.54 0.94
CA ARG A 148 18.11 4.21 1.72
C ARG A 148 17.77 4.10 3.21
N LYS A 149 17.03 5.08 3.73
CA LYS A 149 16.54 5.03 5.11
C LYS A 149 15.70 3.77 5.36
N ALA A 150 14.77 3.43 4.46
CA ALA A 150 13.94 2.24 4.54
C ALA A 150 14.78 0.95 4.58
N PHE A 151 15.79 0.84 3.73
CA PHE A 151 16.76 -0.25 3.73
C PHE A 151 17.52 -0.35 5.06
N ASP A 152 18.01 0.78 5.58
CA ASP A 152 18.70 0.79 6.86
C ASP A 152 17.77 0.34 8.01
N ILE A 153 16.45 0.61 7.94
CA ILE A 153 15.48 0.20 8.97
C ILE A 153 15.32 -1.32 8.92
N LEU A 154 15.16 -1.84 7.70
CA LEU A 154 15.03 -3.27 7.45
C LEU A 154 16.25 -4.01 7.99
N VAL A 155 17.46 -3.54 7.68
CA VAL A 155 18.71 -4.14 8.15
C VAL A 155 18.80 -4.10 9.67
N ASP A 156 18.65 -2.92 10.28
CA ASP A 156 18.80 -2.77 11.74
C ASP A 156 17.78 -3.61 12.51
N THR A 157 16.51 -3.58 12.08
CA THR A 157 15.45 -4.35 12.74
C THR A 157 15.63 -5.86 12.53
N THR A 158 16.09 -6.28 11.35
CA THR A 158 16.36 -7.71 11.11
C THR A 158 17.53 -8.21 11.94
N GLU A 159 18.62 -7.43 12.05
CA GLU A 159 19.76 -7.79 12.90
C GLU A 159 19.41 -7.78 14.39
N GLU A 160 18.54 -6.88 14.83
CA GLU A 160 18.03 -6.87 16.20
C GLU A 160 17.24 -8.15 16.52
N VAL A 161 16.24 -8.47 15.68
CA VAL A 161 15.34 -9.62 15.93
C VAL A 161 16.06 -10.96 15.70
N ARG A 162 16.86 -11.08 14.63
CA ARG A 162 17.53 -12.33 14.26
C ARG A 162 18.85 -12.56 15.00
N ASP A 163 19.61 -11.51 15.22
CA ASP A 163 20.97 -11.58 15.75
C ASP A 163 21.10 -11.08 17.19
N GLY A 164 20.03 -10.51 17.77
CA GLY A 164 20.06 -9.96 19.13
C GLY A 164 20.98 -8.75 19.26
N LYS A 165 21.35 -8.10 18.14
CA LYS A 165 22.18 -6.90 18.17
C LYS A 165 21.40 -5.73 18.74
N ALA A 166 22.06 -4.90 19.54
CA ALA A 166 21.45 -3.65 19.98
C ALA A 166 21.09 -2.80 18.74
N SER A 167 19.84 -2.33 18.69
CA SER A 167 19.41 -1.43 17.62
C SER A 167 20.32 -0.21 17.61
N LYS A 168 20.88 0.10 16.44
CA LYS A 168 21.71 1.29 16.23
C LYS A 168 20.87 2.58 16.27
N ARG A 169 19.55 2.43 16.27
CA ARG A 169 18.56 3.50 16.33
C ARG A 169 18.04 3.60 17.76
N GLY A 170 18.85 4.21 18.62
CA GLY A 170 18.46 4.45 20.02
C GLY A 170 17.05 5.06 20.12
N ASN A 171 16.23 4.52 21.02
CA ASN A 171 14.85 4.91 21.38
C ASN A 171 14.32 6.17 20.66
N LEU A 172 13.89 6.02 19.41
CA LEU A 172 13.00 6.99 18.80
C LEU A 172 11.68 6.89 19.55
N LYS A 173 11.39 7.93 20.35
CA LYS A 173 10.23 8.06 21.22
C LYS A 173 9.00 7.39 20.61
N GLY A 174 8.53 6.36 21.29
CA GLY A 174 7.28 5.70 20.97
C GLY A 174 6.14 6.71 20.89
N VAL A 175 5.39 6.65 19.79
CA VAL A 175 3.95 6.85 19.92
C VAL A 175 3.47 5.63 20.68
N VAL A 176 3.35 5.78 22.00
CA VAL A 176 2.71 4.81 22.88
C VAL A 176 1.24 4.74 22.44
N MET A 177 0.94 3.85 21.50
CA MET A 177 -0.42 3.32 21.36
C MET A 177 -0.60 2.32 22.48
N ASN A 178 -1.07 2.82 23.63
CA ASN A 178 -1.53 1.97 24.72
C ASN A 178 -2.60 1.03 24.16
N GLY A 179 -2.36 -0.27 24.32
CA GLY A 179 -3.28 -1.30 23.89
C GLY A 179 -4.62 -1.16 24.61
N LYS A 180 -5.68 -1.03 23.82
CA LYS A 180 -6.95 -1.74 23.97
C LYS A 180 -7.64 -1.73 22.62
N ALA A 181 -7.64 -2.88 21.97
CA ALA A 181 -8.49 -3.15 20.83
C ALA A 181 -9.91 -3.37 21.36
N GLU A 182 -10.72 -2.33 21.37
CA GLU A 182 -12.18 -2.44 21.39
C GLU A 182 -12.73 -1.49 20.33
N GLY A 183 -13.60 -2.04 19.49
CA GLY A 183 -14.10 -1.38 18.29
C GLY A 183 -15.21 -0.38 18.54
N VAL A 184 -15.66 0.15 17.39
CA VAL A 184 -16.90 0.91 17.16
C VAL A 184 -16.80 2.41 17.44
N GLY A 185 -17.17 3.19 16.42
CA GLY A 185 -17.87 4.47 16.63
C GLY A 185 -17.13 5.73 16.17
N GLU A 186 -17.66 6.32 15.11
CA GLU A 186 -17.65 7.76 14.76
C GLU A 186 -16.39 8.62 14.95
N VAL A 187 -15.85 9.05 13.80
CA VAL A 187 -14.91 10.17 13.71
C VAL A 187 -15.68 11.48 13.85
N ALA A 188 -15.81 11.98 15.09
CA ALA A 188 -16.16 13.37 15.34
C ALA A 188 -14.91 14.25 15.20
N VAL A 189 -14.99 15.24 14.32
CA VAL A 189 -13.96 16.27 14.10
C VAL A 189 -13.97 17.22 15.30
N VAL A 190 -12.90 17.21 16.11
CA VAL A 190 -12.73 18.16 17.22
C VAL A 190 -11.72 19.23 16.82
N ASN A 191 -12.18 20.48 16.74
CA ASN A 191 -11.34 21.67 16.58
C ASN A 191 -10.80 22.11 17.95
N GLY A 192 -9.57 22.65 17.94
CA GLY A 192 -8.75 22.88 19.13
C GLY A 192 -9.17 24.04 20.04
N ASN A 193 -10.26 23.89 20.78
CA ASN A 193 -10.50 24.58 22.06
C ASN A 193 -11.42 23.70 22.92
N GLY A 194 -10.84 22.99 23.89
CA GLY A 194 -11.47 21.91 24.65
C GLY A 194 -12.59 22.31 25.60
N LEU A 195 -13.82 22.44 25.08
CA LEU A 195 -15.06 22.40 25.86
C LEU A 195 -16.14 21.59 25.10
N PRO A 196 -16.92 20.72 25.79
CA PRO A 196 -17.97 19.92 25.15
C PRO A 196 -19.23 20.76 24.88
N ASN A 197 -19.79 20.66 23.67
CA ASN A 197 -21.10 21.21 23.33
C ASN A 197 -22.21 20.39 24.01
N GLN A 198 -23.09 21.06 24.75
CA GLN A 198 -24.34 20.51 25.27
C GLN A 198 -25.48 20.84 24.29
N SER A 199 -26.15 19.81 23.77
CA SER A 199 -27.58 19.79 23.41
C SER A 199 -28.00 18.37 23.08
#